data_AF-A0A956J325-F1
#
_entry.id   AF-A0A956J325-F1
#
_cell.length_a   1.000
_cell.length_b   1.000
_cell.length_c   1.000
_cell.angle_alpha   90.00
_cell.angle_beta   90.00
_cell.angle_gamma   90.00
#
_symmetry.space_group_name_H-M   'P 1'
#
loop_
_entity.id
_entity.type
_entity.pdbx_description
1 polymer ?
#
loop_
_entity_poly.entity_id
_entity_poly.type
_entity_poly.pdbx_seq_one_letter_code
_entity_poly.pdbx_strand_id
1 'polypeptide(L)'
;MSDRSPPVLSVRAWLLRHVRLGCALGCLLALADLVLVPWVGVPELGALGPLSWRLRILGAALTVAMSVALALVLGTLSVLGLRWRATRVLAISLSSSIATVFVAAHVVGLVVRIMSGSFVTLGGLEFVMGSLSHFADAAFVGYARYTYPLFIAALGLGVSLAVYLRRPAPGVGSAFRQVLPEGVIVASLAAAVLFAGVGDSMRGVWRTTPELALIGSLDPRWTLPKAADPKAPKLNVEPGLPQTSGRLWEQAVKRIKSDGEPRPKVLFLMLESVGIDHLGYNGYTRGTTPNLDRIAARSARFRKVWTTATHSNYAQPAALSSLFPRRG
;
A
#
# COMPACT_ATOMS: atom_id res chain seq x y z
N MET A 1 -6.37 5.13 61.08
CA MET A 1 -6.07 4.74 59.68
C MET A 1 -6.16 5.99 58.82
N SER A 2 -5.02 6.55 58.41
CA SER A 2 -5.02 7.72 57.51
C SER A 2 -5.39 7.26 56.10
N ASP A 3 -6.41 7.89 55.54
CA ASP A 3 -6.92 7.62 54.20
C ASP A 3 -5.88 8.02 53.16
N ARG A 4 -4.99 7.08 52.82
CA ARG A 4 -4.01 7.21 51.73
C ARG A 4 -4.73 6.96 50.41
N SER A 5 -5.63 7.87 50.04
CA SER A 5 -6.15 7.90 48.69
C SER A 5 -4.96 8.14 47.74
N PRO A 6 -4.72 7.25 46.75
CA PRO A 6 -3.59 7.39 45.85
C PRO A 6 -3.69 8.73 45.11
N PRO A 7 -2.58 9.45 44.90
CA PRO A 7 -2.60 10.76 44.28
C PRO A 7 -3.31 10.65 42.93
N VAL A 8 -4.43 11.36 42.81
CA VAL A 8 -5.20 11.39 41.56
C VAL A 8 -4.34 12.11 40.53
N LEU A 9 -3.87 11.33 39.57
CA LEU A 9 -3.12 11.78 38.40
C LEU A 9 -3.87 12.97 37.78
N SER A 10 -3.24 14.14 37.72
CA SER A 10 -3.90 15.30 37.12
C SER A 10 -4.20 15.00 35.64
N VAL A 11 -5.37 15.43 35.16
CA VAL A 11 -5.78 15.30 33.74
C VAL A 11 -4.65 15.78 32.81
N ARG A 12 -3.93 16.82 33.23
CA ARG A 12 -2.77 17.35 32.52
C ARG A 12 -1.63 16.34 32.37
N ALA A 13 -1.17 15.74 33.48
CA ALA A 13 -0.07 14.79 33.45
C ALA A 13 -0.40 13.58 32.57
N TRP A 14 -1.68 13.19 32.57
CA TRP A 14 -2.22 12.13 31.72
C TRP A 14 -2.16 12.46 30.23
N LEU A 15 -2.67 13.64 29.82
CA LEU A 15 -2.66 14.06 28.42
C LEU A 15 -1.23 14.27 27.90
N LEU A 16 -0.37 14.92 28.67
CA LEU A 16 1.04 15.13 28.29
C LEU A 16 1.77 13.80 28.08
N ARG A 17 1.46 12.79 28.92
CA ARG A 17 1.99 11.44 28.75
C ARG A 17 1.57 10.84 27.40
N HIS A 18 0.32 11.02 26.98
CA HIS A 18 -0.17 10.54 25.69
C HIS A 18 0.47 11.28 24.52
N VAL A 19 0.63 12.60 24.59
CA VAL A 19 1.33 13.37 23.53
C VAL A 19 2.76 12.87 23.34
N ARG A 20 3.53 12.75 24.43
CA ARG A 20 4.92 12.24 24.37
C ARG A 20 4.99 10.85 23.76
N LEU A 21 4.02 10.02 24.12
CA LEU A 21 3.90 8.67 23.60
C LEU A 21 3.58 8.66 22.11
N GLY A 22 2.63 9.48 21.66
CA GLY A 22 2.30 9.65 20.24
C GLY A 22 3.49 10.16 19.43
N CYS A 23 4.25 11.14 19.95
CA CYS A 23 5.48 11.62 19.31
C CYS A 23 6.53 10.52 19.18
N ALA A 24 6.84 9.82 20.29
CA ALA A 24 7.84 8.76 20.28
C ALA A 24 7.44 7.62 19.33
N LEU A 25 6.18 7.20 19.39
CA LEU A 25 5.64 6.17 18.51
C LEU A 25 5.71 6.58 17.04
N GLY A 26 5.22 7.78 16.74
CA GLY A 26 5.23 8.31 15.38
C GLY A 26 6.63 8.45 14.81
N CYS A 27 7.60 8.91 15.60
CA CYS A 27 9.00 9.01 15.17
C CYS A 27 9.60 7.63 14.89
N LEU A 28 9.32 6.62 15.73
CA LEU A 28 9.80 5.26 15.50
C LEU A 28 9.23 4.66 14.21
N LEU A 29 7.93 4.80 13.98
CA LEU A 29 7.27 4.30 12.77
C LEU A 29 7.77 5.04 11.52
N ALA A 30 7.90 6.37 11.60
CA ALA A 30 8.44 7.19 10.51
C ALA A 30 9.90 6.83 10.17
N LEU A 31 10.74 6.59 11.17
CA LEU A 31 12.12 6.14 10.95
C LEU A 31 12.17 4.74 10.35
N ALA A 32 11.30 3.83 10.77
CA ALA A 32 11.18 2.51 10.18
C ALA A 32 10.87 2.61 8.68
N ASP A 33 9.91 3.45 8.27
CA ASP A 33 9.57 3.65 6.86
C ASP A 33 10.70 4.32 6.06
N LEU A 34 11.37 5.33 6.64
CA LEU A 34 12.48 6.04 6.01
C LEU A 34 13.72 5.16 5.80
N VAL A 35 13.99 4.22 6.71
CA VAL A 35 15.21 3.38 6.68
C VAL A 35 14.94 2.04 6.00
N LEU A 36 13.89 1.32 6.39
CA LEU A 36 13.68 -0.05 5.95
C LEU A 36 13.19 -0.14 4.50
N VAL A 37 12.31 0.76 4.06
CA VAL A 37 11.79 0.73 2.68
C VAL A 37 12.90 0.90 1.64
N PRO A 38 13.79 1.92 1.71
CA PRO A 38 14.90 2.00 0.75
C PRO A 38 15.96 0.93 0.94
N TRP A 39 16.11 0.34 2.14
CA TRP A 39 17.13 -0.67 2.40
C TRP A 39 16.72 -2.08 1.94
N VAL A 40 15.45 -2.44 2.08
CA VAL A 40 14.93 -3.80 1.79
C VAL A 40 14.06 -3.82 0.54
N GLY A 41 13.42 -2.70 0.18
CA GLY A 41 12.45 -2.65 -0.91
C GLY A 41 13.06 -2.84 -2.29
N VAL A 42 12.23 -3.28 -3.23
CA VAL A 42 12.61 -3.52 -4.63
C VAL A 42 13.30 -2.27 -5.23
N PRO A 43 14.45 -2.41 -5.91
CA PRO A 43 15.25 -1.29 -6.44
C PRO A 43 14.48 -0.29 -7.32
N GLU A 44 13.33 -0.68 -7.87
CA GLU A 44 12.48 0.18 -8.72
C GLU A 44 12.01 1.46 -8.01
N LEU A 45 11.91 1.47 -6.68
CA LEU A 45 11.60 2.68 -5.90
C LEU A 45 12.74 3.71 -5.89
N GLY A 46 13.98 3.31 -6.21
CA GLY A 46 15.12 4.20 -6.39
C GLY A 46 15.05 5.06 -7.66
N ALA A 47 14.23 4.66 -8.64
CA ALA A 47 14.11 5.35 -9.93
C ALA A 47 13.29 6.66 -9.87
N LEU A 48 12.64 6.97 -8.74
CA LEU A 48 11.78 8.15 -8.60
C LEU A 48 12.54 9.47 -8.34
N GLY A 49 13.89 9.45 -8.35
CA GLY A 49 14.73 10.65 -8.28
C GLY A 49 14.60 11.47 -6.98
N PRO A 50 15.15 12.70 -6.93
CA PRO A 50 15.18 13.53 -5.72
C PRO A 50 13.79 13.98 -5.23
N LEU A 51 12.77 13.94 -6.09
CA LEU A 51 11.37 14.21 -5.71
C LEU A 51 10.85 13.16 -4.70
N SER A 52 11.41 11.94 -4.73
CA SER A 52 11.03 10.85 -3.83
C SER A 52 11.39 11.13 -2.37
N TRP A 53 12.50 11.83 -2.10
CA TRP A 53 12.95 12.07 -0.72
C TRP A 53 12.07 13.09 0.01
N ARG A 54 11.63 14.15 -0.70
CA ARG A 54 10.70 15.14 -0.16
C ARG A 54 9.35 14.50 0.21
N LEU A 55 8.84 13.61 -0.66
CA LEU A 55 7.61 12.88 -0.39
C LEU A 55 7.76 11.91 0.79
N ARG A 56 8.91 11.26 0.95
CA ARG A 56 9.21 10.40 2.10
C ARG A 56 9.30 11.18 3.42
N ILE A 57 9.97 12.33 3.43
CA ILE A 57 10.02 13.22 4.61
C ILE A 57 8.61 13.70 4.97
N LEU A 58 7.81 14.07 3.96
CA LEU A 58 6.43 14.47 4.19
C LEU A 58 5.60 13.32 4.79
N GLY A 59 5.76 12.10 4.27
CA GLY A 59 5.13 10.90 4.85
C GLY A 59 5.54 10.64 6.29
N ALA A 60 6.83 10.76 6.60
CA ALA A 60 7.35 10.66 7.95
C ALA A 60 6.71 11.70 8.89
N ALA A 61 6.64 12.96 8.47
CA ALA A 61 5.99 14.03 9.24
C ALA A 61 4.49 13.74 9.47
N LEU A 62 3.78 13.24 8.45
CA LEU A 62 2.37 12.87 8.56
C LEU A 62 2.16 11.67 9.50
N THR A 63 3.04 10.68 9.48
CA THR A 63 3.00 9.53 10.40
C THR A 63 3.13 9.98 11.86
N VAL A 64 4.07 10.91 12.12
CA VAL A 64 4.23 11.53 13.44
C VAL A 64 2.97 12.27 13.84
N ALA A 65 2.45 13.12 12.96
CA ALA A 65 1.26 13.92 13.22
C ALA A 65 0.02 13.04 13.53
N MET A 66 -0.20 11.97 12.75
CA MET A 66 -1.29 11.03 12.97
C MET A 66 -1.14 10.28 14.31
N SER A 67 0.07 9.87 14.67
CA SER A 67 0.34 9.18 15.93
C SER A 67 0.07 10.10 17.15
N VAL A 68 0.44 11.38 17.04
CA VAL A 68 0.15 12.40 18.06
C VAL A 68 -1.35 12.65 18.18
N ALA A 69 -2.05 12.81 17.05
CA ALA A 69 -3.49 13.02 17.03
C ALA A 69 -4.24 11.83 17.64
N LEU A 70 -3.88 10.61 17.27
CA LEU A 70 -4.45 9.39 17.86
C LEU A 70 -4.23 9.35 19.38
N ALA A 71 -3.00 9.60 19.83
CA ALA A 71 -2.68 9.57 21.25
C ALA A 71 -3.45 10.64 22.04
N LEU A 72 -3.63 11.83 21.47
CA LEU A 72 -4.46 12.89 22.07
C LEU A 72 -5.93 12.49 22.22
N VAL A 73 -6.51 11.89 21.18
CA VAL A 73 -7.89 11.38 21.22
C VAL A 73 -8.04 10.30 22.30
N LEU A 74 -7.15 9.31 22.30
CA LEU A 74 -7.14 8.23 23.30
C LEU A 74 -6.93 8.76 24.72
N GLY A 75 -6.02 9.72 24.88
CA GLY A 75 -5.76 10.39 26.14
C GLY A 75 -7.01 11.08 26.66
N THR A 76 -7.71 11.84 25.80
CA THR A 76 -8.93 12.60 26.13
C THR A 76 -10.09 11.67 26.48
N LEU A 77 -10.36 10.65 25.66
CA LEU A 77 -11.40 9.65 25.94
C LEU A 77 -11.14 8.93 27.27
N SER A 78 -9.88 8.67 27.58
CA SER A 78 -9.48 8.00 28.81
C SER A 78 -9.70 8.85 30.06
N VAL A 79 -9.69 10.19 29.96
CA VAL A 79 -9.88 11.10 31.11
C VAL A 79 -11.18 10.79 31.85
N LEU A 80 -12.26 10.51 31.13
CA LEU A 80 -13.57 10.18 31.70
C LEU A 80 -13.50 8.91 32.57
N GLY A 81 -12.68 7.93 32.14
CA GLY A 81 -12.48 6.67 32.84
C GLY A 81 -11.52 6.76 34.03
N LEU A 82 -10.76 7.85 34.22
CA LEU A 82 -9.76 7.93 35.30
C LEU A 82 -10.37 8.08 36.70
N ARG A 83 -11.65 8.48 36.79
CA ARG A 83 -12.37 8.74 38.05
C ARG A 83 -12.50 7.51 38.95
N TRP A 84 -12.74 6.33 38.38
CA TRP A 84 -12.95 5.10 39.15
C TRP A 84 -11.89 4.04 38.82
N ARG A 85 -11.55 3.19 39.80
CA ARG A 85 -10.52 2.14 39.62
C ARG A 85 -10.86 1.17 38.49
N ALA A 86 -12.12 0.74 38.39
CA ALA A 86 -12.57 -0.17 37.34
C ALA A 86 -12.55 0.48 35.95
N THR A 87 -13.08 1.70 35.83
CA THR A 87 -13.10 2.44 34.55
C THR A 87 -11.70 2.84 34.07
N ARG A 88 -10.74 2.99 35.00
CA ARG A 88 -9.33 3.28 34.67
C ARG A 88 -8.67 2.09 33.97
N VAL A 89 -8.87 0.88 34.48
CA VAL A 89 -8.33 -0.33 33.85
C VAL A 89 -8.92 -0.50 32.45
N LEU A 90 -10.23 -0.26 32.30
CA LEU A 90 -10.90 -0.29 31.01
C LEU A 90 -10.34 0.75 30.04
N ALA A 91 -10.21 2.01 30.45
CA ALA A 91 -9.67 3.10 29.63
C ALA A 91 -8.23 2.85 29.15
N ILE A 92 -7.37 2.35 30.05
CA ILE A 92 -5.99 1.97 29.73
C ILE A 92 -5.98 0.82 28.73
N SER A 93 -6.81 -0.20 28.96
CA SER A 93 -6.87 -1.39 28.10
C SER A 93 -7.36 -1.02 26.71
N LEU A 94 -8.45 -0.23 26.61
CA LEU A 94 -9.00 0.24 25.34
C LEU A 94 -7.98 1.08 24.56
N SER A 95 -7.34 2.05 25.22
CA SER A 95 -6.32 2.89 24.56
C SER A 95 -5.11 2.08 24.10
N SER A 96 -4.66 1.12 24.91
CA SER A 96 -3.55 0.24 24.55
C SER A 96 -3.93 -0.66 23.36
N SER A 97 -5.14 -1.20 23.34
CA SER A 97 -5.64 -2.02 22.23
C SER A 97 -5.73 -1.22 20.92
N ILE A 98 -6.30 -0.02 20.95
CA ILE A 98 -6.41 0.83 19.74
C ILE A 98 -5.02 1.20 19.22
N ALA A 99 -4.11 1.62 20.10
CA ALA A 99 -2.74 1.92 19.70
C ALA A 99 -1.99 0.68 19.17
N THR A 100 -2.23 -0.50 19.74
CA THR A 100 -1.67 -1.76 19.25
C THR A 100 -2.19 -2.09 17.84
N VAL A 101 -3.49 -1.92 17.59
CA VAL A 101 -4.08 -2.12 16.25
C VAL A 101 -3.49 -1.13 15.25
N PHE A 102 -3.30 0.14 15.63
CA PHE A 102 -2.65 1.14 14.79
C PHE A 102 -1.22 0.76 14.43
N VAL A 103 -0.41 0.34 15.40
CA VAL A 103 0.97 -0.14 15.17
C VAL A 103 0.98 -1.37 14.28
N ALA A 104 0.10 -2.34 14.54
CA ALA A 104 -0.01 -3.54 13.73
C ALA A 104 -0.38 -3.20 12.28
N ALA A 105 -1.32 -2.29 12.05
CA ALA A 105 -1.69 -1.82 10.73
C ALA A 105 -0.52 -1.15 10.00
N HIS A 106 0.26 -0.30 10.68
CA HIS A 106 1.46 0.31 10.12
C HIS A 106 2.50 -0.75 9.74
N VAL A 107 2.76 -1.72 10.63
CA VAL A 107 3.75 -2.79 10.41
C VAL A 107 3.34 -3.70 9.25
N VAL A 108 2.07 -4.11 9.18
CA VAL A 108 1.54 -4.86 8.02
C VAL A 108 1.67 -4.04 6.75
N GLY A 109 1.33 -2.75 6.83
CA GLY A 109 1.52 -1.76 5.77
C GLY A 109 2.94 -1.72 5.22
N LEU A 110 3.92 -1.65 6.13
CA LEU A 110 5.34 -1.65 5.82
C LEU A 110 5.80 -2.96 5.20
N VAL A 111 5.36 -4.11 5.73
CA VAL A 111 5.68 -5.44 5.20
C VAL A 111 5.16 -5.59 3.77
N VAL A 112 3.88 -5.26 3.53
CA VAL A 112 3.30 -5.28 2.19
C VAL A 112 4.11 -4.38 1.26
N ARG A 113 4.42 -3.15 1.68
CA ARG A 113 5.22 -2.21 0.89
C ARG A 113 6.60 -2.73 0.53
N ILE A 114 7.27 -3.41 1.46
CA ILE A 114 8.58 -4.04 1.21
C ILE A 114 8.44 -5.17 0.18
N MET A 115 7.40 -6.00 0.31
CA MET A 115 7.21 -7.19 -0.53
C MET A 115 6.72 -6.86 -1.94
N SER A 116 5.76 -5.96 -2.09
CA SER A 116 5.08 -5.68 -3.36
C SER A 116 5.51 -4.37 -4.02
N GLY A 117 6.25 -3.50 -3.31
CA GLY A 117 6.47 -2.12 -3.74
C GLY A 117 5.21 -1.26 -3.76
N SER A 118 4.07 -1.80 -3.30
CA SER A 118 2.77 -1.14 -3.31
C SER A 118 2.27 -0.83 -1.89
N PHE A 119 1.39 0.15 -1.75
CA PHE A 119 0.80 0.48 -0.47
C PHE A 119 -0.42 -0.40 -0.18
N VAL A 120 -0.74 -0.60 1.10
CA VAL A 120 -1.99 -1.23 1.51
C VAL A 120 -3.14 -0.27 1.22
N THR A 121 -3.85 -0.54 0.13
CA THR A 121 -5.14 0.06 -0.20
C THR A 121 -6.26 -0.89 0.22
N LEU A 122 -7.53 -0.47 0.18
CA LEU A 122 -8.67 -1.33 0.46
C LEU A 122 -8.71 -2.52 -0.50
N GLY A 123 -8.51 -2.30 -1.80
CA GLY A 123 -8.39 -3.39 -2.79
C GLY A 123 -7.16 -4.27 -2.57
N GLY A 124 -6.05 -3.70 -2.07
CA GLY A 124 -4.89 -4.47 -1.64
C GLY A 124 -5.19 -5.33 -0.41
N LEU A 125 -5.96 -4.82 0.54
CA LEU A 125 -6.40 -5.55 1.73
C LEU A 125 -7.37 -6.68 1.36
N GLU A 126 -8.33 -6.42 0.46
CA GLU A 126 -9.23 -7.44 -0.08
C GLU A 126 -8.45 -8.55 -0.79
N PHE A 127 -7.44 -8.19 -1.60
CA PHE A 127 -6.55 -9.14 -2.23
C PHE A 127 -5.77 -9.98 -1.20
N VAL A 128 -5.22 -9.34 -0.16
CA VAL A 128 -4.50 -10.01 0.93
C VAL A 128 -5.43 -10.95 1.70
N MET A 129 -6.66 -10.52 2.02
CA MET A 129 -7.65 -11.35 2.70
C MET A 129 -8.10 -12.53 1.83
N GLY A 130 -8.29 -12.31 0.53
CA GLY A 130 -8.62 -13.37 -0.43
C GLY A 130 -7.48 -14.35 -0.69
N SER A 131 -6.23 -13.95 -0.40
CA SER A 131 -5.01 -14.74 -0.65
C SER A 131 -4.21 -14.98 0.64
N LEU A 132 -4.88 -15.03 1.80
CA LEU A 132 -4.22 -15.00 3.10
C LEU A 132 -3.20 -16.12 3.30
N SER A 133 -3.46 -17.33 2.78
CA SER A 133 -2.55 -18.46 2.83
C SER A 133 -1.24 -18.20 2.08
N HIS A 134 -1.32 -17.68 0.85
CA HIS A 134 -0.14 -17.32 0.05
C HIS A 134 0.63 -16.16 0.66
N PHE A 135 -0.08 -15.18 1.24
CA PHE A 135 0.56 -14.06 1.90
C PHE A 135 1.26 -14.49 3.19
N ALA A 136 0.62 -15.35 4.00
CA ALA A 136 1.22 -15.92 5.20
C ALA A 136 2.45 -16.76 4.85
N ASP A 137 2.37 -17.61 3.83
CA ASP A 137 3.50 -18.42 3.37
C ASP A 137 4.66 -17.53 2.88
N ALA A 138 4.38 -16.54 2.03
CA ALA A 138 5.39 -15.58 1.59
C ALA A 138 5.99 -14.80 2.77
N ALA A 139 5.16 -14.26 3.66
CA ALA A 139 5.61 -13.45 4.79
C ALA A 139 6.44 -14.27 5.79
N PHE A 140 6.04 -15.50 6.13
CA PHE A 140 6.65 -16.29 7.19
C PHE A 140 7.70 -17.28 6.70
N VAL A 141 7.70 -17.68 5.43
CA VAL A 141 8.71 -18.56 4.83
C VAL A 141 9.67 -17.76 3.98
N GLY A 142 9.16 -17.02 2.99
CA GLY A 142 9.98 -16.27 2.03
C GLY A 142 10.67 -15.04 2.64
N TYR A 143 9.98 -14.32 3.52
CA TYR A 143 10.44 -13.06 4.12
C TYR A 143 10.65 -13.14 5.64
N ALA A 144 10.75 -14.36 6.20
CA ALA A 144 10.84 -14.61 7.64
C ALA A 144 11.90 -13.74 8.35
N ARG A 145 13.05 -13.56 7.70
CA ARG A 145 14.17 -12.74 8.20
C ARG A 145 13.79 -11.30 8.49
N TYR A 146 12.82 -10.74 7.78
CA TYR A 146 12.37 -9.35 7.93
C TYR A 146 11.05 -9.24 8.70
N THR A 147 10.13 -10.18 8.48
CA THR A 147 8.79 -10.15 9.08
C THR A 147 8.81 -10.51 10.57
N TYR A 148 9.59 -11.52 10.99
CA TYR A 148 9.64 -11.91 12.40
C TYR A 148 10.19 -10.81 13.32
N PRO A 149 11.34 -10.15 13.03
CA PRO A 149 11.82 -9.06 13.87
C PRO A 149 10.83 -7.89 13.95
N LEU A 150 10.16 -7.55 12.84
CA LEU A 150 9.13 -6.50 12.83
C LEU A 150 7.93 -6.86 13.69
N PHE A 151 7.47 -8.12 13.65
CA PHE A 151 6.34 -8.57 14.46
C PHE A 151 6.69 -8.61 15.96
N ILE A 152 7.88 -9.09 16.30
CA ILE A 152 8.39 -9.08 17.68
C ILE A 152 8.54 -7.65 18.18
N ALA A 153 9.09 -6.74 17.37
CA ALA A 153 9.21 -5.33 17.70
C ALA A 153 7.83 -4.68 17.92
N ALA A 154 6.84 -4.98 17.07
CA ALA A 154 5.49 -4.48 17.20
C ALA A 154 4.81 -4.95 18.51
N LEU A 155 4.93 -6.25 18.83
CA LEU A 155 4.44 -6.83 20.08
C LEU A 155 5.14 -6.23 21.29
N GLY A 156 6.47 -6.15 21.26
CA GLY A 156 7.27 -5.54 22.32
C GLY A 156 6.91 -4.08 22.56
N LEU A 157 6.65 -3.32 21.48
CA LEU A 157 6.19 -1.94 21.55
C LEU A 157 4.80 -1.84 22.18
N GLY A 158 3.85 -2.69 21.78
CA GLY A 158 2.51 -2.76 22.38
C GLY A 158 2.53 -3.11 23.88
N VAL A 159 3.35 -4.09 24.29
CA VAL A 159 3.53 -4.44 25.71
C VAL A 159 4.18 -3.28 26.47
N SER A 160 5.23 -2.67 25.92
CA SER A 160 5.90 -1.51 26.51
C SER A 160 4.95 -0.33 26.67
N LEU A 161 4.06 -0.12 25.71
CA LEU A 161 3.01 0.89 25.73
C LEU A 161 2.05 0.69 26.91
N ALA A 162 1.55 -0.54 27.05
CA ALA A 162 0.63 -0.91 28.12
C ALA A 162 1.29 -0.76 29.49
N VAL A 163 2.56 -1.18 29.64
CA VAL A 163 3.33 -1.01 30.87
C VAL A 163 3.56 0.47 31.18
N TYR A 164 3.93 1.28 30.18
CA TYR A 164 4.17 2.71 30.35
C TYR A 164 2.91 3.46 30.78
N LEU A 165 1.76 3.17 30.17
CA LEU A 165 0.47 3.77 30.53
C LEU A 165 0.02 3.40 31.95
N ARG A 166 0.42 2.23 32.47
CA ARG A 166 0.11 1.76 33.83
C ARG A 166 0.98 2.40 34.93
N ARG A 167 2.14 2.97 34.62
CA ARG A 167 3.02 3.57 35.65
C ARG A 167 2.36 4.78 36.32
N PRO A 168 2.43 4.98 37.65
CA PRO A 168 1.98 6.22 38.27
C PRO A 168 2.74 7.42 37.67
N ALA A 169 2.05 8.52 37.36
CA ALA A 169 2.73 9.74 36.90
C ALA A 169 3.05 10.62 38.12
N PRO A 170 4.29 11.12 38.24
CA PRO A 170 4.61 12.09 39.28
C PRO A 170 3.78 13.37 39.08
N GLY A 171 3.42 14.03 40.19
CA GLY A 171 2.55 15.20 40.21
C GLY A 171 3.13 16.36 39.39
N VAL A 172 2.34 16.91 38.46
CA VAL A 172 2.77 17.95 37.52
C VAL A 172 1.83 19.15 37.62
N GLY A 173 2.31 20.25 38.22
CA GLY A 173 1.57 21.49 38.54
C GLY A 173 1.62 22.59 37.46
N SER A 174 0.52 23.36 37.35
CA SER A 174 0.21 24.61 36.61
C SER A 174 0.39 24.75 35.08
N ALA A 175 1.21 23.96 34.39
CA ALA A 175 1.38 23.96 32.92
C ALA A 175 0.17 23.70 31.99
N PHE A 176 -1.07 23.65 32.51
CA PHE A 176 -2.25 23.29 31.72
C PHE A 176 -2.60 24.38 30.68
N ARG A 177 -2.25 25.64 30.95
CA ARG A 177 -2.48 26.75 30.01
C ARG A 177 -1.48 26.83 28.86
N GLN A 178 -0.32 26.19 28.96
CA GLN A 178 0.74 26.33 27.93
C GLN A 178 0.67 25.25 26.84
N VAL A 179 0.35 23.99 27.18
CA VAL A 179 0.49 22.87 26.22
C VAL A 179 -0.81 22.50 25.48
N LEU A 180 -1.97 22.85 26.04
CA LEU A 180 -3.26 22.59 25.39
C LEU A 180 -3.39 23.28 24.02
N PRO A 181 -3.05 24.57 23.85
CA PRO A 181 -3.13 25.20 22.54
C PRO A 181 -2.17 24.56 21.53
N GLU A 182 -0.96 24.19 21.93
CA GLU A 182 0.01 23.56 21.02
C GLU A 182 -0.44 22.18 20.54
N GLY A 183 -0.93 21.33 21.44
CA GLY A 183 -1.44 20.00 21.09
C GLY A 183 -2.71 20.05 20.23
N VAL A 184 -3.63 20.98 20.55
CA VAL A 184 -4.82 21.23 19.73
C VAL A 184 -4.42 21.79 18.37
N ILE A 185 -3.49 22.75 18.29
CA ILE A 185 -3.01 23.30 17.02
C ILE A 185 -2.37 22.22 16.17
N VAL A 186 -1.52 21.35 16.72
CA VAL A 186 -0.88 20.25 15.97
C VAL A 186 -1.91 19.23 15.49
N ALA A 187 -2.86 18.83 16.34
CA ALA A 187 -3.92 17.90 15.96
C ALA A 187 -4.88 18.52 14.93
N SER A 188 -5.22 19.80 15.08
CA SER A 188 -6.04 20.56 14.14
C SER A 188 -5.33 20.82 12.83
N LEU A 189 -4.01 21.06 12.83
CA LEU A 189 -3.22 21.15 11.59
C LEU A 189 -3.16 19.79 10.89
N ALA A 190 -2.96 18.71 11.64
CA ALA A 190 -2.95 17.36 11.08
C ALA A 190 -4.31 17.01 10.46
N ALA A 191 -5.41 17.28 11.18
CA ALA A 191 -6.76 17.11 10.66
C ALA A 191 -7.04 18.03 9.47
N ALA A 192 -6.62 19.30 9.52
CA ALA A 192 -6.78 20.24 8.42
C ALA A 192 -5.96 19.82 7.19
N VAL A 193 -4.75 19.28 7.35
CA VAL A 193 -3.97 18.73 6.23
C VAL A 193 -4.63 17.48 5.65
N LEU A 194 -5.18 16.61 6.50
CA LEU A 194 -5.96 15.44 6.07
C LEU A 194 -7.25 15.82 5.33
N PHE A 195 -7.98 16.85 5.80
CA PHE A 195 -9.28 17.27 5.24
C PHE A 195 -9.18 18.29 4.10
N ALA A 196 -8.26 19.25 4.16
CA ALA A 196 -8.00 20.20 3.06
C ALA A 196 -7.19 19.54 1.92
N GLY A 197 -6.56 18.40 2.20
CA GLY A 197 -5.78 17.62 1.23
C GLY A 197 -6.60 16.74 0.28
N VAL A 198 -7.92 16.92 0.18
CA VAL A 198 -8.81 16.11 -0.68
C VAL A 198 -8.75 16.57 -2.17
N GLY A 199 -7.71 17.30 -2.57
CA GLY A 199 -7.50 17.78 -3.93
C GLY A 199 -6.54 16.92 -4.77
N ASP A 200 -6.60 17.09 -6.09
CA ASP A 200 -5.79 16.34 -7.08
C ASP A 200 -4.27 16.39 -6.82
N SER A 201 -3.78 17.48 -6.21
CA SER A 201 -2.37 17.71 -5.86
C SER A 201 -1.85 16.79 -4.74
N MET A 202 -2.73 16.18 -3.95
CA MET A 202 -2.35 15.31 -2.82
C MET A 202 -2.33 13.82 -3.19
N ARG A 203 -2.69 13.44 -4.43
CA ARG A 203 -2.62 12.04 -4.89
C ARG A 203 -1.24 11.38 -4.68
N GLY A 204 -0.17 12.16 -4.73
CA GLY A 204 1.18 11.71 -4.39
C GLY A 204 1.40 11.52 -2.88
N VAL A 205 0.78 12.34 -2.04
CA VAL A 205 0.91 12.35 -0.58
C VAL A 205 0.23 11.15 0.06
N TRP A 206 -0.95 10.75 -0.45
CA TRP A 206 -1.63 9.53 0.00
C TRP A 206 -0.77 8.28 -0.17
N ARG A 207 0.22 8.29 -1.09
CA ARG A 207 1.17 7.22 -1.32
C ARG A 207 2.48 7.41 -0.56
N THR A 208 2.46 8.10 0.58
CA THR A 208 3.69 8.31 1.37
C THR A 208 3.76 7.43 2.59
N THR A 209 2.61 7.09 3.18
CA THR A 209 2.50 6.21 4.35
C THR A 209 1.41 5.15 4.14
N PRO A 210 1.51 3.99 4.82
CA PRO A 210 0.48 2.96 4.70
C PRO A 210 -0.92 3.42 5.12
N GLU A 211 -1.03 4.22 6.18
CA GLU A 211 -2.32 4.67 6.71
C GLU A 211 -3.00 5.64 5.76
N LEU A 212 -2.24 6.57 5.17
CA LEU A 212 -2.79 7.48 4.19
C LEU A 212 -3.21 6.75 2.93
N ALA A 213 -2.46 5.73 2.49
CA ALA A 213 -2.84 4.95 1.33
C ALA A 213 -4.16 4.19 1.56
N LEU A 214 -4.32 3.63 2.77
CA LEU A 214 -5.54 2.96 3.17
C LEU A 214 -6.72 3.94 3.24
N ILE A 215 -6.57 5.08 3.93
CA ILE A 215 -7.62 6.10 4.05
C ILE A 215 -7.99 6.67 2.68
N GLY A 216 -6.99 7.02 1.85
CA GLY A 216 -7.21 7.57 0.52
C GLY A 216 -7.94 6.60 -0.40
N SER A 217 -7.75 5.29 -0.22
CA SER A 217 -8.48 4.26 -0.96
C SER A 217 -9.94 4.09 -0.57
N LEU A 218 -10.38 4.69 0.55
CA LEU A 218 -11.79 4.72 0.93
C LEU A 218 -12.59 5.79 0.15
N ASP A 219 -11.93 6.77 -0.49
CA ASP A 219 -12.64 7.74 -1.32
C ASP A 219 -13.07 7.04 -2.63
N PRO A 220 -14.38 6.90 -2.93
CA PRO A 220 -14.83 6.29 -4.17
C PRO A 220 -14.43 7.11 -5.42
N ARG A 221 -14.06 8.38 -5.24
CA ARG A 221 -13.49 9.23 -6.31
C ARG A 221 -12.01 8.95 -6.55
N TRP A 222 -11.38 8.08 -5.74
CA TRP A 222 -10.07 7.51 -6.00
C TRP A 222 -10.15 6.64 -7.27
N THR A 223 -10.19 7.32 -8.40
CA THR A 223 -10.08 6.73 -9.72
C THR A 223 -8.60 6.73 -10.08
N LEU A 224 -8.09 5.60 -10.54
CA LEU A 224 -6.80 5.57 -11.23
C LEU A 224 -6.79 6.70 -12.27
N PRO A 225 -5.65 7.39 -12.49
CA PRO A 225 -5.59 8.57 -13.36
C PRO A 225 -6.38 8.33 -14.65
N LYS A 226 -7.45 9.13 -14.85
CA LYS A 226 -8.33 9.06 -16.02
C LYS A 226 -7.46 8.92 -17.26
N ALA A 227 -7.84 7.98 -18.14
CA ALA A 227 -7.18 7.76 -19.43
C ALA A 227 -6.91 9.11 -20.11
N ALA A 228 -5.74 9.22 -20.77
CA ALA A 228 -5.32 10.47 -21.37
C ALA A 228 -6.35 11.02 -22.36
N ASP A 229 -6.31 12.35 -22.53
CA ASP A 229 -7.16 13.23 -23.33
C ASP A 229 -7.93 12.51 -24.46
N PRO A 230 -9.28 12.58 -24.51
CA PRO A 230 -10.08 12.03 -25.61
C PRO A 230 -9.68 12.56 -27.00
N LYS A 231 -8.86 13.60 -27.08
CA LYS A 231 -8.26 14.12 -28.32
C LYS A 231 -7.00 13.38 -28.79
N ALA A 232 -6.49 12.39 -28.06
CA ALA A 232 -5.40 11.55 -28.54
C ALA A 232 -5.78 10.94 -29.92
N PRO A 233 -4.95 11.09 -30.96
CA PRO A 233 -5.31 10.68 -32.31
C PRO A 233 -5.60 9.18 -32.34
N LYS A 234 -6.81 8.83 -32.79
CA LYS A 234 -7.19 7.42 -33.00
C LYS A 234 -6.31 6.84 -34.10
N LEU A 235 -5.46 5.87 -33.74
CA LEU A 235 -4.69 5.08 -34.69
C LEU A 235 -5.65 4.23 -35.54
N ASN A 236 -5.95 4.69 -36.76
CA ASN A 236 -6.63 3.88 -37.77
C ASN A 236 -5.64 2.85 -38.31
N VAL A 237 -5.78 1.60 -37.87
CA VAL A 237 -4.93 0.50 -38.33
C VAL A 237 -5.78 -0.47 -39.13
N GLU A 238 -5.34 -0.78 -40.35
CA GLU A 238 -6.04 -1.68 -41.27
C GLU A 238 -6.24 -3.10 -40.67
N PRO A 239 -7.34 -3.78 -41.04
CA PRO A 239 -7.56 -5.18 -40.66
C PRO A 239 -6.56 -6.11 -41.36
N GLY A 240 -5.95 -7.03 -40.62
CA GLY A 240 -5.17 -8.12 -41.22
C GLY A 240 -6.06 -9.15 -41.93
N LEU A 241 -5.45 -10.05 -42.71
CA LEU A 241 -6.15 -11.11 -43.44
C LEU A 241 -6.94 -12.04 -42.48
N PRO A 242 -8.13 -12.54 -42.88
CA PRO A 242 -8.98 -13.38 -42.04
C PRO A 242 -8.39 -14.79 -41.81
N GLN A 243 -8.77 -15.43 -40.69
CA GLN A 243 -8.33 -16.79 -40.33
C GLN A 243 -8.73 -17.88 -41.35
N THR A 244 -9.78 -17.64 -42.14
CA THR A 244 -10.22 -18.54 -43.23
C THR A 244 -9.18 -18.66 -44.35
N SER A 245 -8.16 -17.80 -44.37
CA SER A 245 -7.01 -17.87 -45.28
C SER A 245 -6.03 -19.00 -44.95
N GLY A 246 -6.43 -20.05 -44.21
CA GLY A 246 -5.57 -21.18 -43.82
C GLY A 246 -4.82 -21.84 -44.98
N ARG A 247 -5.44 -21.97 -46.17
CA ARG A 247 -4.75 -22.46 -47.37
C ARG A 247 -3.64 -21.53 -47.86
N LEU A 248 -3.82 -20.22 -47.74
CA LEU A 248 -2.78 -19.23 -48.08
C LEU A 248 -1.62 -19.32 -47.09
N TRP A 249 -1.91 -19.55 -45.81
CA TRP A 249 -0.90 -19.82 -44.78
C TRP A 249 -0.12 -21.11 -45.05
N GLU A 250 -0.80 -22.22 -45.37
CA GLU A 250 -0.14 -23.48 -45.73
C GLU A 250 0.71 -23.35 -46.99
N GLN A 251 0.23 -22.63 -48.01
CA GLN A 251 0.99 -22.35 -49.22
C GLN A 251 2.24 -21.51 -48.93
N ALA A 252 2.13 -20.50 -48.07
CA ALA A 252 3.28 -19.71 -47.63
C ALA A 252 4.31 -20.57 -46.88
N VAL A 253 3.86 -21.44 -45.97
CA VAL A 253 4.74 -22.37 -45.22
C VAL A 253 5.40 -23.39 -46.14
N LYS A 254 4.69 -23.91 -47.14
CA LYS A 254 5.25 -24.86 -48.13
C LYS A 254 6.31 -24.19 -49.01
N ARG A 255 6.08 -22.95 -49.48
CA ARG A 255 7.08 -22.18 -50.23
C ARG A 255 8.37 -21.97 -49.43
N ILE A 256 8.23 -21.62 -48.15
CA ILE A 256 9.38 -21.45 -47.25
C ILE A 256 10.20 -22.76 -47.11
N LYS A 257 9.55 -23.94 -47.17
CA LYS A 257 10.24 -25.23 -47.11
C LYS A 257 10.91 -25.65 -48.43
N SER A 258 10.37 -25.25 -49.59
CA SER A 258 10.84 -25.74 -50.89
C SER A 258 12.10 -25.03 -51.37
N ASP A 259 12.33 -23.79 -50.96
CA ASP A 259 13.28 -22.90 -51.65
C ASP A 259 14.71 -22.99 -51.09
N GLY A 260 15.03 -23.98 -50.24
CA GLY A 260 16.33 -24.06 -49.55
C GLY A 260 16.56 -22.93 -48.54
N GLU A 261 15.58 -22.05 -48.37
CA GLU A 261 15.55 -20.97 -47.39
C GLU A 261 15.61 -21.53 -45.96
N PRO A 262 16.40 -20.92 -45.06
CA PRO A 262 16.48 -21.36 -43.68
C PRO A 262 15.10 -21.27 -43.01
N ARG A 263 14.76 -22.31 -42.21
CA ARG A 263 13.48 -22.34 -41.48
C ARG A 263 13.26 -21.04 -40.70
N PRO A 264 12.05 -20.45 -40.72
CA PRO A 264 11.77 -19.23 -40.00
C PRO A 264 12.07 -19.40 -38.52
N LYS A 265 12.79 -18.44 -37.95
CA LYS A 265 13.00 -18.39 -36.50
C LYS A 265 11.71 -17.91 -35.85
N VAL A 266 11.20 -18.66 -34.89
CA VAL A 266 9.97 -18.31 -34.15
C VAL A 266 10.35 -17.64 -32.84
N LEU A 267 9.86 -16.43 -32.61
CA LEU A 267 9.91 -15.74 -31.33
C LEU A 267 8.51 -15.74 -30.71
N PHE A 268 8.35 -16.40 -29.57
CA PHE A 268 7.12 -16.39 -28.78
C PHE A 268 7.26 -15.40 -27.63
N LEU A 269 6.52 -14.28 -27.70
CA LEU A 269 6.49 -13.25 -26.67
C LEU A 269 5.14 -13.27 -25.96
N MET A 270 5.15 -13.45 -24.64
CA MET A 270 3.96 -13.41 -23.79
C MET A 270 4.11 -12.30 -22.74
N LEU A 271 3.07 -11.48 -22.59
CA LEU A 271 3.02 -10.43 -21.58
C LEU A 271 2.10 -10.88 -20.44
N GLU A 272 2.62 -10.87 -19.21
CA GLU A 272 1.84 -11.21 -18.02
C GLU A 272 1.14 -9.96 -17.47
N SER A 273 -0.10 -10.11 -17.02
CA SER A 273 -0.90 -9.05 -16.40
C SER A 273 -1.13 -7.80 -17.26
N VAL A 274 -0.94 -7.91 -18.58
CA VAL A 274 -1.25 -6.83 -19.53
C VAL A 274 -2.61 -7.10 -20.16
N GLY A 275 -3.63 -6.33 -19.74
CA GLY A 275 -4.95 -6.37 -20.36
C GLY A 275 -4.91 -5.82 -21.79
N ILE A 276 -5.81 -6.30 -22.66
CA ILE A 276 -5.87 -5.86 -24.06
C ILE A 276 -6.10 -4.35 -24.20
N ASP A 277 -6.80 -3.75 -23.24
CA ASP A 277 -7.08 -2.31 -23.20
C ASP A 277 -5.87 -1.46 -22.75
N HIS A 278 -4.75 -2.09 -22.39
CA HIS A 278 -3.49 -1.43 -22.01
C HIS A 278 -2.45 -1.39 -23.14
N LEU A 279 -2.86 -1.74 -24.37
CA LEU A 279 -2.00 -1.75 -25.55
C LEU A 279 -2.40 -0.61 -26.50
N GLY A 280 -1.42 0.19 -26.93
CA GLY A 280 -1.64 1.39 -27.74
C GLY A 280 -2.35 1.09 -29.06
N TYR A 281 -1.97 0.00 -29.73
CA TYR A 281 -2.63 -0.47 -30.95
C TYR A 281 -4.10 -0.89 -30.77
N ASN A 282 -4.57 -1.05 -29.52
CA ASN A 282 -5.96 -1.33 -29.16
C ASN A 282 -6.67 -0.11 -28.55
N GLY A 283 -6.08 1.08 -28.67
CA GLY A 283 -6.67 2.35 -28.22
C GLY A 283 -6.16 2.86 -26.88
N TYR A 284 -5.13 2.24 -26.28
CA TYR A 284 -4.55 2.75 -25.03
C TYR A 284 -3.78 4.05 -25.24
N THR A 285 -4.26 5.14 -24.68
CA THR A 285 -3.78 6.49 -25.02
C THR A 285 -2.48 6.91 -24.34
N ARG A 286 -1.97 6.15 -23.36
CA ARG A 286 -0.76 6.54 -22.61
C ARG A 286 0.55 6.40 -23.40
N GLY A 287 0.51 5.79 -24.59
CA GLY A 287 1.70 5.63 -25.44
C GLY A 287 2.82 4.81 -24.78
N THR A 288 2.47 3.87 -23.90
CA THR A 288 3.44 3.04 -23.15
C THR A 288 3.96 1.85 -23.93
N THR A 289 3.42 1.59 -25.13
CA THR A 289 3.74 0.40 -25.93
C THR A 289 4.19 0.69 -27.37
N PRO A 290 4.97 1.76 -27.64
CA PRO A 290 5.22 2.22 -29.01
C PRO A 290 5.93 1.18 -29.89
N ASN A 291 6.76 0.32 -29.29
CA ASN A 291 7.41 -0.78 -30.00
C ASN A 291 6.43 -1.90 -30.36
N LEU A 292 5.51 -2.25 -29.46
CA LEU A 292 4.46 -3.23 -29.74
C LEU A 292 3.47 -2.68 -30.78
N ASP A 293 3.17 -1.38 -30.71
CA ASP A 293 2.29 -0.72 -31.68
C ASP A 293 2.90 -0.74 -33.08
N ARG A 294 4.22 -0.48 -33.20
CA ARG A 294 4.97 -0.59 -34.46
C ARG A 294 4.97 -2.02 -35.01
N ILE A 295 5.11 -3.02 -34.15
CA ILE A 295 5.01 -4.43 -34.55
C ILE A 295 3.60 -4.74 -35.02
N ALA A 296 2.58 -4.33 -34.27
CA ALA A 296 1.18 -4.60 -34.57
C ALA A 296 0.72 -3.94 -35.88
N ALA A 297 1.22 -2.74 -36.21
CA ALA A 297 0.90 -2.02 -37.44
C ALA A 297 1.37 -2.74 -38.71
N ARG A 298 2.39 -3.61 -38.61
CA ARG A 298 2.95 -4.38 -39.73
C ARG A 298 2.67 -5.89 -39.63
N SER A 299 1.76 -6.29 -38.74
CA SER A 299 1.48 -7.71 -38.45
C SER A 299 -0.01 -8.02 -38.56
N ALA A 300 -0.34 -9.30 -38.68
CA ALA A 300 -1.72 -9.76 -38.48
C ALA A 300 -2.12 -9.58 -37.01
N ARG A 301 -3.30 -9.01 -36.77
CA ARG A 301 -3.85 -8.78 -35.42
C ARG A 301 -5.15 -9.55 -35.24
N PHE A 302 -5.25 -10.28 -34.14
CA PHE A 302 -6.44 -11.06 -33.79
C PHE A 302 -7.26 -10.29 -32.74
N ARG A 303 -8.50 -9.91 -33.08
CA ARG A 303 -9.39 -9.12 -32.19
C ARG A 303 -10.24 -9.98 -31.24
N LYS A 304 -10.32 -11.28 -31.50
CA LYS A 304 -11.14 -12.25 -30.77
C LYS A 304 -10.23 -13.39 -30.33
N VAL A 305 -9.52 -13.16 -29.23
CA VAL A 305 -8.58 -14.11 -28.62
C VAL A 305 -8.93 -14.23 -27.15
N TRP A 306 -8.97 -15.47 -26.66
CA TRP A 306 -9.25 -15.78 -25.27
C TRP A 306 -8.15 -16.65 -24.69
N THR A 307 -7.86 -16.46 -23.41
CA THR A 307 -7.00 -17.34 -22.62
C THR A 307 -7.80 -18.54 -22.11
N THR A 308 -7.15 -19.69 -21.93
CA THR A 308 -7.77 -20.89 -21.33
C THR A 308 -8.01 -20.74 -19.84
N ALA A 309 -7.36 -19.77 -19.18
CA ALA A 309 -7.54 -19.45 -17.76
C ALA A 309 -7.20 -17.98 -17.46
N THR A 310 -7.79 -17.43 -16.39
CA THR A 310 -7.57 -16.04 -15.95
C THR A 310 -6.35 -15.83 -15.06
N HIS A 311 -5.64 -16.90 -14.68
CA HIS A 311 -4.43 -16.84 -13.85
C HIS A 311 -3.22 -17.38 -14.61
N SER A 312 -2.06 -16.74 -14.44
CA SER A 312 -0.82 -17.05 -15.18
C SER A 312 -0.34 -18.48 -14.96
N ASN A 313 -0.44 -18.99 -13.73
CA ASN A 313 -0.08 -20.37 -13.37
C ASN A 313 -0.85 -21.45 -14.15
N TYR A 314 -2.01 -21.13 -14.72
CA TYR A 314 -2.77 -22.05 -15.58
C TYR A 314 -2.68 -21.68 -17.07
N ALA A 315 -2.71 -20.38 -17.38
CA ALA A 315 -2.72 -19.89 -18.76
C ALA A 315 -1.40 -20.15 -19.50
N GLN A 316 -0.26 -19.92 -18.83
CA GLN A 316 1.06 -20.07 -19.46
C GLN A 316 1.37 -21.53 -19.80
N PRO A 317 1.20 -22.51 -18.88
CA PRO A 317 1.41 -23.92 -19.22
C PRO A 317 0.45 -24.42 -20.29
N ALA A 318 -0.81 -23.95 -20.30
CA ALA A 318 -1.78 -24.31 -21.32
C ALA A 318 -1.36 -23.83 -22.71
N ALA A 319 -0.86 -22.60 -22.82
CA ALA A 319 -0.34 -22.04 -24.07
C ALA A 319 0.88 -22.82 -24.59
N LEU A 320 1.78 -23.27 -23.71
CA LEU A 320 3.00 -23.99 -24.10
C LEU A 320 2.75 -25.47 -24.41
N SER A 321 1.85 -26.13 -23.67
CA SER A 321 1.56 -27.55 -23.83
C SER A 321 0.46 -27.82 -24.86
N SER A 322 -0.30 -26.80 -25.26
CA SER A 322 -1.53 -26.96 -26.05
C SER A 322 -2.57 -27.86 -25.36
N LEU A 323 -2.56 -27.93 -24.03
CA LEU A 323 -3.51 -28.67 -23.21
C LEU A 323 -4.38 -27.73 -22.39
N PHE A 324 -5.66 -28.08 -22.21
CA PHE A 324 -6.51 -27.37 -21.25
C PHE A 324 -6.02 -27.62 -19.82
N PRO A 325 -6.00 -26.59 -18.96
CA PRO A 325 -5.66 -26.78 -17.55
C PRO A 325 -6.71 -27.69 -16.92
N ARG A 326 -6.27 -28.83 -16.39
CA ARG A 326 -7.14 -29.79 -15.70
C ARG A 326 -7.10 -29.47 -14.20
N ARG A 327 -8.27 -29.23 -13.60
CA ARG A 327 -8.38 -29.15 -12.13
C ARG A 327 -8.24 -30.58 -11.58
N GLY A 328 -7.18 -30.83 -10.83
CA GLY A 328 -7.01 -32.01 -9.99
C GLY A 328 -7.55 -31.76 -8.59
#